data_AF-A0AAU5EIQ3-F1
#
_entry.id   AF-A0AAU5EIQ3-F1
#
_cell.length_a   1.000
_cell.length_b   1.000
_cell.length_c   1.000
_cell.angle_alpha   90.00
_cell.angle_beta   90.00
_cell.angle_gamma   90.00
#
_symmetry.space_group_name_H-M   'P 1'
#
loop_
_entity.id
_entity.type
_entity.pdbx_description
1 polymer ?
#
loop_
_entity_poly.entity_id
_entity_poly.type
_entity_poly.pdbx_seq_one_letter_code
_entity_poly.pdbx_strand_id
1 'polypeptide(L)'
;MGQSTDALLVYGYHLGGGDGGWELQGLGEYDELPELPWYNEDSEDFQGDAEQLLLAQLAGFTETWESGGEGYFAREREAKARLGVTFETHCSGSYPGYLLIAKGITAHRGDVESIDFAELTAEVQQADADAKLRAALEVLGLTPKQERPGWMLCSFWGI
;
A
#
# COMPACT_ATOMS: atom_id res chain seq x y z
N MET A 1 -3.00 26.06 6.46
CA MET A 1 -3.13 24.95 5.50
C MET A 1 -4.34 24.13 5.92
N GLY A 2 -5.29 23.90 5.02
CA GLY A 2 -6.54 23.23 5.35
C GLY A 2 -6.32 21.73 5.45
N GLN A 3 -6.87 21.09 6.48
CA GLN A 3 -6.95 19.64 6.56
C GLN A 3 -8.06 19.17 5.60
N SER A 4 -7.75 18.18 4.75
CA SER A 4 -8.77 17.50 3.95
C SER A 4 -9.31 16.30 4.72
N THR A 5 -10.53 15.90 4.37
CA THR A 5 -11.15 14.69 4.88
C THR A 5 -11.67 13.95 3.67
N ASP A 6 -10.97 12.89 3.30
CA ASP A 6 -11.20 12.16 2.07
C ASP A 6 -11.69 10.75 2.42
N ALA A 7 -12.50 10.18 1.55
CA ALA A 7 -12.91 8.78 1.63
C ALA A 7 -12.17 7.98 0.56
N LEU A 8 -11.56 6.88 0.96
CA LEU A 8 -10.84 5.98 0.06
C LEU A 8 -11.62 4.67 -0.06
N LEU A 9 -12.01 4.30 -1.28
CA LEU A 9 -12.47 2.97 -1.61
C LEU A 9 -11.31 2.20 -2.21
N VAL A 10 -10.83 1.18 -1.52
CA VAL A 10 -9.63 0.43 -1.92
C VAL A 10 -9.88 -1.07 -1.98
N TYR A 11 -9.17 -1.76 -2.86
CA TYR A 11 -9.12 -3.22 -2.92
C TYR A 11 -7.74 -3.71 -2.49
N GLY A 12 -7.67 -4.44 -1.37
CA GLY A 12 -6.39 -4.87 -0.83
C GLY A 12 -6.48 -5.49 0.56
N TYR A 13 -5.38 -5.36 1.31
CA TYR A 13 -5.23 -5.80 2.69
C TYR A 13 -5.02 -4.62 3.63
N HIS A 14 -5.71 -4.64 4.77
CA HIS A 14 -5.39 -3.76 5.89
C HIS A 14 -4.26 -4.35 6.72
N LEU A 15 -3.14 -3.63 6.78
CA LEU A 15 -1.94 -4.09 7.52
C LEU A 15 -1.89 -3.50 8.93
N GLY A 16 -2.73 -2.52 9.25
CA GLY A 16 -2.64 -1.78 10.51
C GLY A 16 -1.46 -0.82 10.50
N GLY A 17 -0.90 -0.54 11.66
CA GLY A 17 0.17 0.44 11.85
C GLY A 17 -0.30 1.69 12.59
N GLY A 18 0.63 2.62 12.80
CA GLY A 18 0.42 3.78 13.67
C GLY A 18 -0.01 3.37 15.09
N ASP A 19 -0.79 4.23 15.74
CA ASP A 19 -1.29 4.00 17.11
C ASP A 19 -2.34 2.88 17.21
N GLY A 20 -2.84 2.37 16.06
CA GLY A 20 -3.83 1.31 15.99
C GLY A 20 -3.25 -0.10 16.14
N GLY A 21 -1.93 -0.25 16.03
CA GLY A 21 -1.24 -1.54 16.05
C GLY A 21 -1.35 -2.30 14.72
N TRP A 22 -0.57 -3.38 14.59
CA TRP A 22 -0.50 -4.16 13.36
C TRP A 22 -1.64 -5.18 13.22
N GLU A 23 -2.14 -5.33 11.99
CA GLU A 23 -3.17 -6.31 11.62
C GLU A 23 -2.58 -7.52 10.90
N LEU A 24 -1.44 -7.99 11.43
CA LEU A 24 -0.66 -9.09 10.90
C LEU A 24 -0.65 -10.28 11.87
N GLN A 25 -0.38 -11.47 11.35
CA GLN A 25 -0.09 -12.67 12.12
C GLN A 25 1.42 -12.73 12.42
N GLY A 26 1.78 -13.44 13.49
CA GLY A 26 3.20 -13.63 13.85
C GLY A 26 3.86 -12.39 14.46
N LEU A 27 3.06 -11.48 15.03
CA LEU A 27 3.56 -10.36 15.82
C LEU A 27 4.28 -10.85 17.08
N GLY A 28 5.16 -9.99 17.60
CA GLY A 28 5.89 -10.24 18.85
C GLY A 28 5.02 -10.17 20.10
N GLU A 29 5.65 -10.14 21.28
CA GLU A 29 4.95 -10.23 22.57
C GLU A 29 4.08 -9.00 22.87
N TYR A 30 4.45 -7.84 22.30
CA TYR A 30 3.82 -6.54 22.49
C TYR A 30 3.15 -6.02 21.20
N ASP A 31 2.68 -6.94 20.34
CA ASP A 31 2.07 -6.64 19.04
C ASP A 31 3.00 -5.87 18.06
N GLU A 32 4.31 -5.96 18.26
CA GLU A 32 5.34 -5.41 17.37
C GLU A 32 5.53 -6.25 16.11
N LEU A 33 6.03 -5.60 15.04
CA LEU A 33 6.47 -6.34 13.84
C LEU A 33 7.54 -7.37 14.22
N PRO A 34 7.49 -8.58 13.63
CA PRO A 34 8.62 -9.50 13.75
C PRO A 34 9.88 -8.90 13.10
N GLU A 35 11.03 -9.50 13.37
CA GLU A 35 12.28 -9.13 12.69
C GLU A 35 12.15 -9.42 11.19
N LEU A 36 12.15 -8.36 10.38
CA LEU A 36 12.04 -8.41 8.93
C LEU A 36 13.41 -8.04 8.33
N PRO A 37 14.08 -8.93 7.55
CA PRO A 37 15.44 -8.67 7.06
C PRO A 37 15.62 -7.43 6.18
N TRP A 38 14.51 -6.89 5.67
CA TRP A 38 14.46 -5.74 4.80
C TRP A 38 14.02 -4.45 5.49
N TYR A 39 13.46 -4.53 6.69
CA TYR A 39 12.94 -3.37 7.42
C TYR A 39 13.94 -2.94 8.48
N ASN A 40 14.33 -1.68 8.44
CA ASN A 40 15.10 -1.09 9.53
C ASN A 40 14.17 -0.28 10.44
N GLU A 41 13.97 -0.74 11.67
CA GLU A 41 13.12 -0.05 12.65
C GLU A 41 13.61 1.38 12.98
N ASP A 42 14.92 1.64 12.83
CA ASP A 42 15.51 2.96 13.03
C ASP A 42 15.20 3.95 11.87
N SER A 43 14.73 3.47 10.73
CA SER A 43 14.44 4.32 9.55
C SER A 43 13.13 5.09 9.69
N GLU A 44 12.21 4.60 10.52
CA GLU A 44 10.81 5.05 10.64
C GLU A 44 10.02 5.09 9.30
N ASP A 45 10.56 4.57 8.19
CA ASP A 45 9.95 4.59 6.85
C ASP A 45 9.61 3.18 6.34
N PHE A 46 8.70 2.51 7.07
CA PHE A 46 8.22 1.17 6.71
C PHE A 46 7.69 1.09 5.27
N GLN A 47 6.92 2.11 4.84
CA GLN A 47 6.36 2.14 3.49
C GLN A 47 7.46 2.24 2.43
N GLY A 48 8.43 3.15 2.61
CA GLY A 48 9.54 3.32 1.67
C GLY A 48 10.38 2.04 1.52
N ASP A 49 10.77 1.43 2.63
CA ASP A 49 11.56 0.19 2.64
C ASP A 49 10.79 -0.96 1.94
N ALA A 50 9.49 -1.09 2.23
CA ALA A 50 8.64 -2.11 1.62
C ALA A 50 8.47 -1.89 0.11
N GLU A 51 8.18 -0.65 -0.33
CA GLU A 51 8.05 -0.32 -1.76
C GLU A 51 9.35 -0.58 -2.53
N GLN A 52 10.50 -0.22 -1.95
CA GLN A 52 11.80 -0.46 -2.57
C GLN A 52 12.07 -1.95 -2.75
N LEU A 53 11.78 -2.77 -1.72
CA LEU A 53 11.94 -4.21 -1.82
C LEU A 53 11.04 -4.81 -2.92
N LEU A 54 9.76 -4.41 -2.96
CA LEU A 54 8.80 -4.89 -3.97
C LEU A 54 9.23 -4.52 -5.39
N LEU A 55 9.68 -3.27 -5.61
CA LEU A 55 10.17 -2.81 -6.91
C LEU A 55 11.40 -3.61 -7.35
N ALA A 56 12.32 -3.89 -6.44
CA ALA A 56 13.51 -4.69 -6.75
C ALA A 56 13.15 -6.14 -7.10
N GLN A 57 12.33 -6.80 -6.28
CA GLN A 57 12.07 -8.25 -6.38
C GLN A 57 11.02 -8.61 -7.44
N LEU A 58 9.97 -7.80 -7.59
CA LEU A 58 8.85 -8.12 -8.49
C LEU A 58 8.88 -7.32 -9.81
N ALA A 59 9.43 -6.10 -9.79
CA ALA A 59 9.51 -5.26 -10.99
C ALA A 59 10.92 -5.16 -11.60
N GLY A 60 11.93 -5.76 -10.95
CA GLY A 60 13.33 -5.74 -11.38
C GLY A 60 13.95 -4.34 -11.40
N PHE A 61 13.37 -3.40 -10.67
CA PHE A 61 13.78 -2.00 -10.67
C PHE A 61 14.65 -1.72 -9.44
N THR A 62 15.96 -1.56 -9.68
CA THR A 62 16.98 -1.32 -8.64
C THR A 62 17.69 0.01 -8.82
N GLU A 63 17.20 0.88 -9.71
CA GLU A 63 17.80 2.18 -9.96
C GLU A 63 17.56 3.13 -8.76
N THR A 64 18.61 3.82 -8.34
CA THR A 64 18.54 4.92 -7.37
C THR A 64 18.51 6.25 -8.11
N TRP A 65 17.72 7.20 -7.61
CA TRP A 65 17.69 8.55 -8.19
C TRP A 65 19.05 9.24 -8.00
N GLU A 66 19.59 9.78 -9.10
CA GLU A 66 20.77 10.64 -9.10
C GLU A 66 20.42 12.00 -9.71
N SER A 67 20.97 13.07 -9.13
CA SER A 67 20.74 14.43 -9.65
C SER A 67 21.22 14.55 -11.09
N GLY A 68 20.32 14.96 -11.99
CA GLY A 68 20.59 15.05 -13.43
C GLY A 68 20.30 13.77 -14.24
N GLY A 69 19.79 12.71 -13.60
CA GLY A 69 19.35 11.49 -14.28
C GLY A 69 18.08 11.72 -15.10
N GLU A 70 18.20 11.77 -16.43
CA GLU A 70 17.05 11.89 -17.32
C GLU A 70 16.20 10.61 -17.36
N GLY A 71 14.88 10.78 -17.29
CA GLY A 71 13.92 9.69 -17.48
C GLY A 71 13.76 8.70 -16.32
N TYR A 72 14.46 8.90 -15.19
CA TYR A 72 14.35 8.04 -14.00
C TYR A 72 12.89 7.84 -13.56
N PHE A 73 12.15 8.93 -13.32
CA PHE A 73 10.76 8.87 -12.86
C PHE A 73 9.80 8.20 -13.86
N ALA A 74 10.13 8.23 -15.16
CA ALA A 74 9.33 7.54 -16.17
C ALA A 74 9.51 6.01 -16.06
N ARG A 75 10.76 5.56 -15.88
CA ARG A 75 11.08 4.13 -15.68
C ARG A 75 10.56 3.62 -14.35
N GLU A 76 10.68 4.41 -13.29
CA GLU A 76 10.11 4.09 -11.98
C GLU A 76 8.59 3.94 -12.06
N ARG A 77 7.90 4.88 -12.73
CA ARG A 77 6.45 4.79 -12.94
C ARG A 77 6.04 3.56 -13.73
N GLU A 78 6.79 3.20 -14.76
CA GLU A 78 6.56 1.97 -15.52
C GLU A 78 6.76 0.73 -14.64
N ALA A 79 7.80 0.71 -13.80
CA ALA A 79 8.03 -0.37 -12.84
C ALA A 79 6.89 -0.49 -11.83
N LYS A 80 6.44 0.62 -11.23
CA LYS A 80 5.28 0.69 -10.33
C LYS A 80 3.99 0.21 -11.02
N ALA A 81 3.77 0.58 -12.28
CA ALA A 81 2.61 0.11 -13.04
C ALA A 81 2.65 -1.41 -13.31
N ARG A 82 3.84 -1.98 -13.55
CA ARG A 82 4.02 -3.44 -13.71
C ARG A 82 3.81 -4.20 -12.40
N LEU A 83 4.28 -3.64 -11.28
CA LEU A 83 4.07 -4.20 -9.95
C LEU A 83 2.56 -4.38 -9.67
N GLY A 84 1.75 -3.38 -10.01
CA GLY A 84 0.29 -3.46 -9.94
C GLY A 84 -0.26 -3.53 -8.52
N VAL A 85 0.58 -3.26 -7.52
CA VAL A 85 0.20 -3.01 -6.13
C VAL A 85 0.96 -1.78 -5.63
N THR A 86 0.39 -1.08 -4.65
CA THR A 86 1.00 0.08 -4.00
C THR A 86 0.62 0.10 -2.54
N PHE A 87 1.41 0.82 -1.74
CA PHE A 87 0.98 1.19 -0.40
C PHE A 87 0.11 2.45 -0.45
N GLU A 88 -0.89 2.49 0.43
CA GLU A 88 -1.66 3.69 0.75
C GLU A 88 -1.72 3.84 2.27
N THR A 89 -1.91 5.08 2.72
CA THR A 89 -2.11 5.38 4.14
C THR A 89 -3.54 5.84 4.41
N HIS A 90 -4.07 5.49 5.57
CA HIS A 90 -5.39 5.93 6.03
C HIS A 90 -5.35 6.39 7.48
N CYS A 91 -6.49 6.83 8.02
CA CYS A 91 -6.65 7.50 9.32
C CYS A 91 -6.06 8.91 9.37
N SER A 92 -4.74 9.04 9.52
CA SER A 92 -4.08 10.32 9.76
C SER A 92 -2.68 10.35 9.18
N GLY A 93 -2.28 11.46 8.55
CA GLY A 93 -0.90 11.64 8.10
C GLY A 93 0.13 11.65 9.24
N SER A 94 -0.28 11.86 10.49
CA SER A 94 0.61 11.80 11.66
C SER A 94 0.69 10.41 12.30
N TYR A 95 -0.28 9.53 12.02
CA TYR A 95 -0.38 8.18 12.56
C TYR A 95 -0.97 7.26 11.49
N PRO A 96 -0.25 7.01 10.40
CA PRO A 96 -0.82 6.32 9.25
C PRO A 96 -1.08 4.85 9.58
N GLY A 97 -2.30 4.40 9.31
CA GLY A 97 -2.54 2.97 9.08
C GLY A 97 -2.12 2.64 7.64
N TYR A 98 -1.44 1.52 7.45
CA TYR A 98 -0.95 1.06 6.15
C TYR A 98 -1.93 0.10 5.47
N LEU A 99 -2.10 0.30 4.17
CA LEU A 99 -2.86 -0.55 3.27
C LEU A 99 -1.91 -1.03 2.16
N LEU A 100 -1.95 -2.32 1.84
CA LEU A 100 -1.38 -2.83 0.59
C LEU A 100 -2.51 -3.06 -0.40
N ILE A 101 -2.56 -2.27 -1.47
CA ILE A 101 -3.71 -2.20 -2.37
C ILE A 101 -3.32 -2.49 -3.82
N ALA A 102 -4.26 -3.02 -4.58
CA ALA A 102 -4.16 -3.17 -6.04
C ALA A 102 -5.01 -2.14 -6.80
N LYS A 103 -6.00 -1.55 -6.13
CA LYS A 103 -6.91 -0.54 -6.69
C LYS A 103 -7.36 0.42 -5.60
N GLY A 104 -7.45 1.70 -5.92
CA GLY A 104 -7.92 2.75 -5.03
C GLY A 104 -8.71 3.81 -5.80
N ILE A 105 -9.74 4.36 -5.15
CA ILE A 105 -10.51 5.53 -5.59
C ILE A 105 -10.63 6.44 -4.38
N THR A 106 -10.37 7.72 -4.59
CA THR A 106 -10.48 8.75 -3.55
C THR A 106 -11.62 9.70 -3.89
N ALA A 107 -12.58 9.82 -2.98
CA ALA A 107 -13.58 10.88 -3.00
C ALA A 107 -13.08 12.02 -2.09
N HIS A 108 -12.72 13.15 -2.69
CA HIS A 108 -12.24 14.31 -1.95
C HIS A 108 -13.37 15.04 -1.24
N ARG A 109 -13.03 15.81 -0.20
CA ARG A 109 -14.02 16.56 0.58
C ARG A 109 -14.88 17.48 -0.29
N GLY A 110 -16.17 17.16 -0.36
CA GLY A 110 -17.18 17.94 -1.10
C GLY A 110 -17.50 17.39 -2.48
N ASP A 111 -16.75 16.40 -2.94
CA ASP A 111 -16.99 15.69 -4.19
C ASP A 111 -17.84 14.44 -3.98
N VAL A 112 -18.51 14.00 -5.04
CA VAL A 112 -19.32 12.78 -5.07
C VAL A 112 -18.77 11.88 -6.16
N GLU A 113 -18.31 10.70 -5.76
CA GLU A 113 -17.85 9.66 -6.67
C GLU A 113 -18.96 8.61 -6.89
N SER A 114 -19.28 8.34 -8.15
CA SER A 114 -20.21 7.27 -8.52
C SER A 114 -19.45 5.98 -8.72
N ILE A 115 -19.85 4.94 -8.00
CA ILE A 115 -19.14 3.65 -7.99
C ILE A 115 -19.98 2.58 -8.68
N ASP A 116 -19.47 2.03 -9.79
CA ASP A 116 -19.96 0.79 -10.37
C ASP A 116 -19.13 -0.39 -9.83
N PHE A 117 -19.67 -1.10 -8.84
CA PHE A 117 -18.98 -2.23 -8.23
C PHE A 117 -18.82 -3.43 -9.18
N ALA A 118 -19.67 -3.58 -10.19
CA ALA A 118 -19.55 -4.68 -11.14
C ALA A 118 -18.35 -4.45 -12.07
N GLU A 119 -18.21 -3.22 -12.59
CA GLU A 119 -17.04 -2.81 -13.37
C GLU A 119 -15.75 -2.92 -12.56
N LEU A 120 -15.73 -2.38 -11.34
CA LEU A 120 -14.54 -2.45 -10.48
C LEU A 120 -14.12 -3.88 -10.13
N THR A 121 -15.09 -4.75 -9.86
CA THR A 121 -14.80 -6.16 -9.60
C THR A 121 -14.21 -6.84 -10.83
N ALA A 122 -14.72 -6.53 -12.03
CA ALA A 122 -14.18 -7.06 -13.28
C ALA A 122 -12.75 -6.55 -13.55
N GLU A 123 -12.48 -5.26 -13.30
CA GLU A 123 -11.13 -4.69 -13.45
C GLU A 123 -10.10 -5.39 -12.55
N VAL A 124 -10.43 -5.56 -11.26
CA VAL A 124 -9.56 -6.22 -10.27
C VAL A 124 -9.29 -7.68 -10.68
N GLN A 125 -10.30 -8.38 -11.18
CA GLN A 125 -10.15 -9.75 -11.69
C GLN A 125 -9.29 -9.81 -12.95
N GLN A 126 -9.53 -8.91 -13.91
CA GLN A 126 -8.76 -8.85 -15.16
C GLN A 126 -7.29 -8.50 -14.91
N ALA A 127 -7.01 -7.69 -13.89
CA ALA A 127 -5.66 -7.31 -13.49
C ALA A 127 -4.93 -8.37 -12.66
N ASP A 128 -5.57 -9.50 -12.33
CA ASP A 128 -5.07 -10.56 -11.46
C ASP A 128 -4.58 -10.03 -10.09
N ALA A 129 -5.36 -9.10 -9.52
CA ALA A 129 -5.00 -8.35 -8.31
C ALA A 129 -4.67 -9.26 -7.12
N ASP A 130 -5.46 -10.32 -6.90
CA ASP A 130 -5.26 -11.27 -5.79
C ASP A 130 -3.89 -11.94 -5.85
N ALA A 131 -3.45 -12.35 -7.03
CA ALA A 131 -2.15 -12.98 -7.20
C ALA A 131 -1.01 -11.98 -6.99
N LYS A 132 -1.15 -10.74 -7.46
CA LYS A 132 -0.15 -9.68 -7.24
C LYS A 132 -0.03 -9.31 -5.77
N LEU A 133 -1.16 -9.14 -5.07
CA LEU A 133 -1.18 -8.88 -3.62
C LEU A 133 -0.55 -10.03 -2.84
N ARG A 134 -0.85 -11.29 -3.21
CA ARG A 134 -0.22 -12.45 -2.59
C ARG A 134 1.29 -12.48 -2.81
N ALA A 135 1.75 -12.27 -4.05
CA ALA A 135 3.17 -12.25 -4.37
C ALA A 135 3.91 -11.13 -3.60
N ALA A 136 3.28 -9.96 -3.45
CA ALA A 136 3.84 -8.88 -2.65
C ALA A 136 3.95 -9.25 -1.17
N LEU A 137 2.91 -9.84 -0.57
CA LEU A 137 2.96 -10.31 0.82
C LEU A 137 4.01 -11.40 1.03
N GLU A 138 4.17 -12.32 0.08
CA GLU A 138 5.22 -13.36 0.11
C GLU A 138 6.62 -12.76 0.10
N VAL A 139 6.87 -11.75 -0.76
CA VAL A 139 8.16 -11.04 -0.81
C VAL A 139 8.42 -10.25 0.48
N LEU A 140 7.40 -9.58 1.02
CA LEU A 140 7.51 -8.84 2.28
C LEU A 140 7.63 -9.76 3.50
N GLY A 141 7.31 -11.06 3.37
CA GLY A 141 7.26 -11.98 4.49
C GLY A 141 6.12 -11.65 5.48
N LEU A 142 5.04 -11.03 5.01
CA LEU A 142 3.92 -10.59 5.84
C LEU A 142 2.70 -11.48 5.65
N THR A 143 1.97 -11.74 6.74
CA THR A 143 0.71 -12.49 6.70
C THR A 143 -0.39 -11.67 7.37
N PRO A 144 -1.31 -11.03 6.63
CA PRO A 144 -2.41 -10.28 7.24
C PRO A 144 -3.35 -11.18 8.05
N LYS A 145 -3.99 -10.63 9.10
CA LYS A 145 -5.10 -11.28 9.81
C LYS A 145 -6.33 -11.43 8.91
N GLN A 146 -6.51 -10.51 7.97
CA GLN A 146 -7.52 -10.59 6.93
C GLN A 146 -7.22 -11.77 5.99
N GLU A 147 -8.17 -12.72 5.86
CA GLU A 147 -7.96 -13.98 5.13
C GLU A 147 -7.74 -13.82 3.62
N ARG A 148 -8.39 -12.83 2.99
CA ARG A 148 -8.38 -12.61 1.54
C ARG A 148 -8.46 -11.11 1.23
N PRO A 149 -7.93 -10.61 0.11
CA PRO A 149 -8.08 -9.20 -0.24
C PRO A 149 -9.55 -8.87 -0.45
N GLY A 150 -9.90 -7.61 -0.20
CA GLY A 150 -11.29 -7.17 -0.26
C GLY A 150 -11.44 -5.68 -0.45
N TRP A 151 -12.64 -5.27 -0.82
CA TRP A 151 -13.03 -3.87 -0.86
C TRP A 151 -13.18 -3.32 0.55
N MET A 152 -12.51 -2.21 0.84
CA MET A 152 -12.54 -1.50 2.10
C MET A 152 -12.86 -0.03 1.84
N LEU A 153 -13.69 0.55 2.69
CA LEU A 153 -13.93 1.98 2.74
C LEU A 153 -13.17 2.56 3.94
N CYS A 154 -12.19 3.40 3.66
CA CYS A 154 -11.31 4.01 4.64
C CYS A 154 -11.55 5.52 4.70
N SER A 155 -11.43 6.11 5.88
CA SER A 155 -11.38 7.56 6.04
C SER A 155 -9.94 8.02 6.17
N PHE A 156 -9.59 9.16 5.57
CA PHE A 156 -8.32 9.81 5.75
C PHE A 156 -8.52 11.26 6.18
N TRP A 157 -7.78 11.67 7.22
CA TRP A 157 -7.73 13.04 7.71
C TRP A 157 -6.29 13.53 7.66
N GLY A 158 -5.98 14.45 6.76
CA GLY A 158 -4.59 14.83 6.51
C GLY A 158 -4.39 15.79 5.34
N ILE A 159 -3.12 16.01 5.00
CA ILE A 159 -2.66 16.68 3.78
C ILE A 159 -2.17 15.60 2.82
#